data_AF-A0A963WF99-F1
#
_entry.id   AF-A0A963WF99-F1
#
_cell.length_a   1.000
_cell.length_b   1.000
_cell.length_c   1.000
_cell.angle_alpha   90.00
_cell.angle_beta   90.00
_cell.angle_gamma   90.00
#
_symmetry.space_group_name_H-M   'P 1'
#
loop_
_entity.id
_entity.type
_entity.pdbx_description
1 polymer ?
#
loop_
_entity_poly.entity_id
_entity_poly.type
_entity_poly.pdbx_seq_one_letter_code
_entity_poly.pdbx_strand_id
1 'polypeptide(L)' 'MTEAKPSLKRTLVGTVVSDKRAKTVTVMIERRVKHPIYGKIVIRSSKYHAHDENGEYKLGDT' A
#
# COMPACT_ATOMS: atom_id res chain seq x y z
N MET A 1 14.98 -16.53 -27.72
CA MET A 1 15.06 -16.26 -26.28
C MET A 1 14.71 -14.80 -26.10
N THR A 2 13.44 -14.48 -25.84
CA THR A 2 12.97 -13.08 -25.82
C THR A 2 13.22 -12.49 -24.43
N GLU A 3 14.01 -11.43 -24.36
CA GLU A 3 14.38 -10.77 -23.10
C GLU A 3 13.17 -10.06 -22.46
N ALA A 4 13.01 -10.24 -21.15
CA ALA A 4 11.91 -9.62 -20.39
C ALA A 4 12.18 -8.13 -20.19
N LYS A 5 11.24 -7.29 -20.65
CA LYS A 5 11.30 -5.84 -20.50
C LYS A 5 11.21 -5.45 -19.02
N PRO A 6 12.10 -4.59 -18.49
CA PRO A 6 12.08 -4.22 -17.07
C PRO A 6 10.80 -3.44 -16.75
N SER A 7 10.00 -3.94 -15.80
CA SER A 7 8.85 -3.22 -15.26
C SER A 7 9.29 -2.35 -14.08
N LEU A 8 8.82 -1.10 -14.05
CA LEU A 8 9.08 -0.18 -12.95
C LEU A 8 8.22 -0.60 -11.75
N LYS A 9 8.79 -1.40 -10.83
CA LYS A 9 8.12 -1.79 -9.59
C LYS A 9 8.07 -0.58 -8.65
N ARG A 10 6.87 -0.24 -8.17
CA ARG A 10 6.66 0.88 -7.26
C ARG A 10 6.42 0.36 -5.85
N THR A 11 7.28 0.74 -4.91
CA THR A 11 7.15 0.42 -3.49
C THR A 11 6.35 1.50 -2.78
N LEU A 12 5.45 1.11 -1.88
CA LEU A 12 4.63 2.00 -1.06
C LEU A 12 4.76 1.57 0.40
N VAL A 13 4.78 2.54 1.31
CA VAL A 13 4.85 2.32 2.76
C VAL A 13 3.53 2.74 3.39
N GLY A 14 3.03 1.98 4.37
CA GLY A 14 1.77 2.25 5.02
C GLY A 14 1.49 1.28 6.16
N THR A 15 0.46 1.58 6.95
CA THR A 15 0.17 0.85 8.20
C THR A 15 -0.82 -0.29 7.97
N VAL A 16 -0.64 -1.42 8.64
CA VAL A 16 -1.56 -2.56 8.60
C VAL A 16 -2.82 -2.25 9.42
N VAL A 17 -3.97 -2.22 8.74
CA VAL A 17 -5.28 -1.89 9.35
C VAL A 17 -6.11 -3.14 9.64
N SER A 18 -5.84 -4.27 8.98
CA SER A 18 -6.55 -5.51 9.24
C SER A 18 -5.74 -6.73 8.82
N ASP A 19 -5.64 -7.67 9.75
CA ASP A 19 -5.01 -9.01 9.60
C ASP A 19 -6.06 -10.14 9.78
N LYS A 20 -7.30 -9.91 9.34
CA LYS A 20 -8.39 -10.88 9.51
C LYS A 20 -8.45 -11.96 8.42
N ARG A 21 -7.62 -11.87 7.38
CA ARG A 21 -7.68 -12.77 6.21
C ARG A 21 -6.50 -13.74 6.22
N ALA A 22 -6.73 -14.97 5.78
CA ALA A 22 -5.66 -15.94 5.64
C ALA A 22 -4.65 -15.47 4.56
N LYS A 23 -3.37 -15.41 4.92
CA LYS A 23 -2.24 -15.06 4.04
C LYS A 23 -2.35 -13.70 3.32
N THR A 24 -3.12 -12.76 3.86
CA THR A 24 -3.31 -11.44 3.23
C THR A 24 -3.57 -10.39 4.30
N VAL A 25 -2.77 -9.34 4.30
CA VAL A 25 -2.96 -8.18 5.18
C VAL A 25 -3.52 -7.00 4.40
N THR A 26 -4.36 -6.20 5.06
CA THR A 26 -4.89 -4.95 4.48
C THR A 26 -4.06 -3.78 4.99
N VAL A 27 -3.32 -3.15 4.09
CA VAL A 27 -2.44 -2.01 4.37
C VAL A 27 -3.12 -0.72 3.95
N MET A 28 -3.11 0.29 4.81
CA MET A 28 -3.56 1.63 4.50
C MET A 28 -2.36 2.49 4.13
N ILE A 29 -2.40 3.08 2.94
CA ILE A 29 -1.36 3.96 2.44
C ILE A 29 -1.90 5.38 2.39
N GLU A 30 -1.19 6.28 3.04
CA GLU A 30 -1.49 7.71 3.03
C GLU A 30 -0.61 8.41 2.00
N ARG A 31 -1.22 9.32 1.23
CA ARG A 31 -0.49 10.19 0.30
C ARG A 31 -0.96 11.63 0.41
N ARG A 32 -0.02 12.56 0.36
CA ARG A 32 -0.31 13.99 0.24
C ARG A 32 -0.55 14.32 -1.23
N VAL A 33 -1.74 14.81 -1.54
CA VAL A 33 -2.16 15.19 -2.90
C VAL A 33 -2.60 16.64 -2.89
N LYS A 34 -2.24 17.39 -3.93
CA LYS A 34 -2.72 18.76 -4.10
C LYS A 34 -4.18 18.73 -4.56
N HIS A 35 -5.06 19.45 -3.88
CA HIS A 35 -6.43 19.61 -4.35
C HIS A 35 -6.42 20.31 -5.72
N PRO A 36 -7.11 19.77 -6.74
CA PRO A 36 -6.96 20.24 -8.12
C PRO A 36 -7.33 21.71 -8.32
N ILE A 37 -8.35 22.20 -7.61
CA ILE A 37 -8.84 23.59 -7.72
C ILE A 37 -8.10 24.52 -6.76
N TYR A 38 -8.23 24.27 -5.44
CA TYR A 38 -7.72 25.19 -4.41
C TYR A 38 -6.21 25.08 -4.13
N GLY A 39 -5.52 24.07 -4.66
CA GLY A 39 -4.10 23.90 -4.43
C GLY A 39 -3.68 23.55 -2.98
N LYS A 40 -4.63 23.39 -2.06
CA LYS A 40 -4.37 22.94 -0.69
C LYS A 40 -3.88 21.49 -0.67
N ILE A 41 -2.89 21.20 0.16
CA ILE A 41 -2.40 19.82 0.36
C ILE A 41 -3.44 19.07 1.22
N VAL A 42 -3.98 17.98 0.66
CA VAL A 42 -4.93 17.08 1.33
C VAL A 42 -4.31 15.70 1.47
N ILE A 43 -4.61 15.02 2.57
CA ILE A 43 -4.20 13.62 2.79
C ILE A 43 -5.28 12.73 2.18
N ARG A 44 -4.88 11.81 1.30
CA ARG A 44 -5.74 10.79 0.72
C ARG A 44 -5.23 9.42 1.13
N SER A 45 -6.06 8.66 1.80
CA SER A 45 -5.80 7.27 2.19
C SER A 45 -6.35 6.30 1.13
N SER A 46 -5.63 5.21 0.86
CA SER A 46 -6.12 4.11 0.02
C SER A 46 -5.71 2.78 0.64
N LYS A 47 -6.62 1.80 0.60
CA LYS A 47 -6.38 0.45 1.16
C LYS A 47 -5.86 -0.47 0.07
N TYR A 48 -4.83 -1.23 0.40
CA TYR A 48 -4.20 -2.23 -0.46
C TYR A 48 -4.20 -3.58 0.23
N HIS A 49 -4.22 -4.64 -0.57
CA HIS A 49 -4.05 -6.01 -0.10
C HIS A 49 -2.63 -6.44 -0.40
N ALA A 50 -1.90 -6.84 0.64
CA ALA A 50 -0.56 -7.38 0.52
C ALA A 50 -0.60 -8.87 0.86
N HIS A 51 0.12 -9.66 0.08
CA HIS A 51 0.27 -11.08 0.33
C HIS A 51 1.38 -11.29 1.37
N ASP A 52 1.08 -12.07 2.39
CA ASP A 52 2.04 -12.51 3.41
C ASP A 52 1.84 -14.02 3.62
N GLU A 53 2.88 -14.82 3.39
CA GLU A 53 2.79 -16.27 3.53
C GLU A 53 3.03 -16.75 4.96
N ASN A 54 3.82 -15.99 5.74
CA ASN A 54 4.28 -16.38 7.07
C ASN A 54 3.39 -15.83 8.19
N GLY A 55 2.51 -14.87 7.89
CA GLY A 55 1.62 -14.24 8.89
C GLY A 55 2.42 -13.46 9.93
N GLU A 56 3.52 -12.84 9.50
CA GLU A 56 4.45 -12.12 10.39
C GLU A 56 3.89 -10.75 10.78
N TYR A 57 3.08 -10.14 9.91
CA TYR A 57 2.58 -8.77 10.10
C TYR A 57 1.28 -8.73 10.88
N LYS A 58 1.23 -7.88 11.90
CA LYS A 58 0.09 -7.72 12.79
C LYS A 58 -0.56 -6.35 12.61
N LEU A 59 -1.73 -6.21 13.23
CA LEU A 59 -2.47 -4.96 13.27
C LEU A 59 -1.63 -3.84 13.91
N GLY A 60 -1.42 -2.74 13.17
CA GLY A 60 -0.67 -1.57 13.65
C GLY A 60 0.79 -1.49 13.19
N ASP A 61 1.32 -2.53 12.54
CA ASP A 61 2.68 -2.50 11.98
C ASP A 61 2.78 -1.51 10.80
N THR A 62 3.96 -0.91 10.59
CA THR A 62 4.21 0.18 9.62
C THR A 62 5.39 -0.12 8.72
#